data_AF-A0A520GGE9-F1
#
_entry.id   AF-A0A520GGE9-F1
#
_cell.length_a   1.000
_cell.length_b   1.000
_cell.length_c   1.000
_cell.angle_alpha   90.00
_cell.angle_beta   90.00
_cell.angle_gamma   90.00
#
_symmetry.space_group_name_H-M   'P 1'
#
loop_
_entity.id
_entity.type
_entity.pdbx_description
1 polymer ?
#
loop_
_entity_poly.entity_id
_entity_poly.type
_entity_poly.pdbx_seq_one_letter_code
_entity_poly.pdbx_strand_id
1 'polypeptide(L)'
;MRSALDESRLAALDHAIEVVREEPRLVAALRHASALQRIAAAASGLPQASRSLTQALRGADPVTTLAVLHALGAMAGPAAERVLIHTMREAQPSFAAHAAWALGAYPPSSQRRRALEALRGDPGLGAMLAARALRGWNAASHPHLSSAPSKSSELVVVQPFLHARLDRTGSGLGVGDAGGIASLLRSLGTALAAQRGIARVITVTRGRPGEPPSEQLATGHWVHRIPFGGAAALPQRDAWMYDAQIEHELLALGRALSSCRVVWHLRMADVGSLAAATVARRLGQPFVFTAAPDPHTEIDALQSAGHLDRARFLSADSQHQYWFRARVVEQLASDPHLAPYTVQPHPNLAVVRDAEGHEVLLAPDLDLGGDDATRRGYAERLATGEMALIVLGAGRGPAPAAAARGVVAILPAEPAIDALEVALRSAFALLEARA
;
A
#
# COMPACT_ATOMS: atom_id res chain seq x y z
N MET A 1 30.85 25.08 -12.51
CA MET A 1 29.48 24.53 -12.73
C MET A 1 29.24 23.22 -11.96
N ARG A 2 30.11 22.20 -12.08
CA ARG A 2 29.96 20.92 -11.34
C ARG A 2 30.00 21.10 -9.81
N SER A 3 30.93 21.91 -9.28
CA SER A 3 31.01 22.23 -7.83
C SER A 3 29.74 22.86 -7.27
N ALA A 4 29.16 23.85 -7.97
CA ALA A 4 27.94 24.53 -7.52
C ALA A 4 26.70 23.61 -7.50
N LEU A 5 26.62 22.68 -8.46
CA LEU A 5 25.56 21.65 -8.47
C LEU A 5 25.73 20.64 -7.34
N ASP A 6 26.97 20.23 -7.04
CA ASP A 6 27.26 19.32 -5.94
C ASP A 6 26.99 19.98 -4.58
N GLU A 7 27.37 21.26 -4.40
CA GLU A 7 27.04 22.06 -3.22
C GLU A 7 25.52 22.21 -3.05
N SER A 8 24.78 22.50 -4.13
CA SER A 8 23.32 22.59 -4.09
C SER A 8 22.66 21.27 -3.67
N ARG A 9 23.15 20.13 -4.19
CA ARG A 9 22.66 18.79 -3.80
C ARG A 9 22.95 18.47 -2.34
N LEU A 10 24.11 18.85 -1.83
CA LEU A 10 24.47 18.66 -0.41
C LEU A 10 23.60 19.53 0.50
N ALA A 11 23.40 20.81 0.15
CA ALA A 11 22.51 21.69 0.90
C ALA A 11 21.06 21.17 0.92
N ALA A 12 20.56 20.66 -0.20
CA ALA A 12 19.24 20.04 -0.27
C ALA A 12 19.13 18.77 0.58
N LEU A 13 20.20 17.96 0.64
CA LEU A 13 20.26 16.77 1.49
C LEU A 13 20.24 17.14 2.97
N ASP A 14 21.09 18.07 3.39
CA ASP A 14 21.17 18.50 4.78
C ASP A 14 19.83 19.13 5.24
N HIS A 15 19.21 19.95 4.39
CA HIS A 15 17.87 20.48 4.65
C HIS A 15 16.82 19.37 4.78
N ALA A 16 16.83 18.38 3.90
CA ALA A 16 15.87 17.27 3.97
C ALA A 16 16.04 16.41 5.23
N ILE A 17 17.27 16.28 5.75
CA ILE A 17 17.54 15.62 7.03
C ILE A 17 16.88 16.41 8.17
N GLU A 18 17.08 17.73 8.22
CA GLU A 18 16.47 18.57 9.27
C GLU A 18 14.94 18.58 9.19
N VAL A 19 14.35 18.64 7.99
CA VAL A 19 12.88 18.56 7.82
C VAL A 19 12.31 17.27 8.43
N VAL A 20 12.96 16.12 8.24
CA VAL A 20 12.53 14.86 8.86
C VAL A 20 12.69 14.89 10.38
N ARG A 21 13.76 15.51 10.87
CA ARG A 21 14.09 15.59 12.30
C ARG A 21 13.10 16.48 13.06
N GLU A 22 12.75 17.61 12.47
CA GLU A 22 11.92 18.64 13.10
C GLU A 22 10.42 18.36 12.98
N GLU A 23 9.98 17.56 12.00
CA GLU A 23 8.55 17.26 11.78
C GLU A 23 7.93 16.44 12.94
N PRO A 24 7.01 17.00 13.75
CA PRO A 24 6.41 16.28 14.86
C PRO A 24 5.38 15.24 14.43
N ARG A 25 4.69 15.42 13.29
CA ARG A 25 3.64 14.51 12.81
C ARG A 25 4.26 13.32 12.10
N LEU A 26 3.95 12.12 12.59
CA LEU A 26 4.56 10.88 12.11
C LEU A 26 4.27 10.63 10.63
N VAL A 27 3.03 10.82 10.18
CA VAL A 27 2.67 10.64 8.77
C VAL A 27 3.41 11.64 7.87
N ALA A 28 3.56 12.91 8.29
CA ALA A 28 4.34 13.89 7.54
C ALA A 28 5.84 13.51 7.52
N ALA A 29 6.40 13.07 8.65
CA ALA A 29 7.78 12.60 8.73
C ALA A 29 8.05 11.38 7.83
N LEU A 30 7.11 10.44 7.72
CA LEU A 30 7.19 9.31 6.78
C LEU A 30 7.25 9.79 5.33
N ARG A 31 6.43 10.78 4.95
CA ARG A 31 6.45 11.40 3.61
C ARG A 31 7.76 12.15 3.36
N HIS A 32 8.26 12.90 4.35
CA HIS A 32 9.56 13.57 4.27
C HIS A 32 10.71 12.57 4.14
N ALA A 33 10.64 11.41 4.77
CA ALA A 33 11.61 10.34 4.58
C ALA A 33 11.63 9.83 3.13
N SER A 34 10.48 9.80 2.45
CA SER A 34 10.38 9.48 1.01
C SER A 34 11.10 10.53 0.15
N ALA A 35 10.93 11.81 0.49
CA ALA A 35 11.63 12.92 -0.17
C ALA A 35 13.14 12.86 0.07
N LEU A 36 13.56 12.63 1.32
CA LEU A 36 14.96 12.45 1.70
C LEU A 36 15.61 11.32 0.91
N GLN A 37 14.92 10.20 0.73
CA GLN A 37 15.43 9.08 -0.07
C GLN A 37 15.70 9.46 -1.54
N ARG A 38 14.79 10.22 -2.18
CA ARG A 38 14.99 10.70 -3.55
C ARG A 38 16.14 11.71 -3.64
N ILE A 39 16.24 12.61 -2.66
CA ILE A 39 17.33 13.60 -2.60
C ILE A 39 18.68 12.90 -2.38
N ALA A 40 18.73 11.91 -1.50
CA ALA A 40 19.92 11.08 -1.28
C ALA A 40 20.35 10.33 -2.54
N ALA A 41 19.39 9.77 -3.31
CA ALA A 41 19.68 9.16 -4.60
C ALA A 41 20.31 10.16 -5.59
N ALA A 42 19.80 11.39 -5.65
CA ALA A 42 20.33 12.45 -6.50
C ALA A 42 21.73 12.94 -6.07
N ALA A 43 22.04 12.84 -4.77
CA ALA A 43 23.36 13.14 -4.20
C ALA A 43 24.33 11.94 -4.20
N SER A 44 23.92 10.81 -4.79
CA SER A 44 24.72 9.59 -4.85
C SER A 44 26.07 9.81 -5.54
N GLY A 45 27.12 9.17 -5.02
CA GLY A 45 28.49 9.33 -5.49
C GLY A 45 29.28 10.47 -4.82
N LEU A 46 28.62 11.36 -4.07
CA LEU A 46 29.28 12.39 -3.27
C LEU A 46 29.70 11.82 -1.90
N PRO A 47 31.00 11.73 -1.55
CA PRO A 47 31.44 11.23 -0.25
C PRO A 47 30.89 12.03 0.94
N GLN A 48 30.66 13.34 0.73
CA GLN A 48 30.07 14.26 1.70
C GLN A 48 28.65 13.84 2.06
N ALA A 49 27.83 13.45 1.08
CA ALA A 49 26.43 13.07 1.31
C ALA A 49 26.32 11.84 2.23
N SER A 50 27.15 10.81 2.01
CA SER A 50 27.18 9.65 2.91
C SER A 50 27.66 10.01 4.32
N ARG A 51 28.58 10.99 4.45
CA ARG A 51 29.02 11.50 5.76
C ARG A 51 27.91 12.25 6.47
N SER A 52 27.17 13.14 5.80
CA SER A 52 26.02 13.87 6.37
C SER A 52 24.98 12.90 6.92
N LEU A 53 24.58 11.88 6.13
CA LEU A 53 23.64 10.85 6.59
C LEU A 53 24.20 10.05 7.78
N THR A 54 25.47 9.64 7.73
CA THR A 54 26.09 8.91 8.85
C THR A 54 26.14 9.76 10.12
N GLN A 55 26.42 11.05 10.00
CA GLN A 55 26.40 11.99 11.11
C GLN A 55 25.00 12.18 11.67
N ALA A 56 23.99 12.23 10.79
CA ALA A 56 22.58 12.37 11.17
C ALA A 56 22.06 11.21 12.01
N LEU A 57 22.70 10.04 12.01
CA LEU A 57 22.37 8.91 12.89
C LEU A 57 22.73 9.16 14.37
N ARG A 58 23.67 10.06 14.66
CA ARG A 58 24.17 10.27 16.02
C ARG A 58 23.14 11.01 16.87
N GLY A 59 22.65 10.35 17.92
CA GLY A 59 21.65 10.93 18.83
C GLY A 59 20.27 11.15 18.18
N ALA A 60 20.04 10.56 16.99
CA ALA A 60 18.76 10.64 16.32
C ALA A 60 17.68 9.87 17.08
N ASP A 61 16.45 10.39 17.01
CA ASP A 61 15.29 9.63 17.42
C ASP A 61 15.03 8.45 16.45
N PRO A 62 14.13 7.52 16.81
CA PRO A 62 13.89 6.36 15.98
C PRO A 62 13.38 6.69 14.57
N VAL A 63 12.48 7.66 14.41
CA VAL A 63 11.91 8.02 13.10
C VAL A 63 12.98 8.57 12.16
N THR A 64 13.83 9.47 12.64
CA THR A 64 14.97 10.01 11.88
C THR A 64 15.95 8.91 11.52
N THR A 65 16.24 8.01 12.46
CA THR A 65 17.13 6.86 12.22
C THR A 65 16.60 5.99 11.08
N LEU A 66 15.30 5.65 11.09
CA LEU A 66 14.66 4.86 10.03
C LEU A 66 14.72 5.57 8.67
N ALA A 67 14.46 6.88 8.64
CA ALA A 67 14.52 7.69 7.41
C ALA A 67 15.94 7.69 6.82
N VAL A 68 16.95 7.88 7.66
CA VAL A 68 18.35 7.93 7.25
C VAL A 68 18.84 6.56 6.76
N LEU A 69 18.43 5.45 7.39
CA LEU A 69 18.75 4.11 6.89
C LEU A 69 18.21 3.88 5.48
N HIS A 70 16.97 4.28 5.21
CA HIS A 70 16.38 4.19 3.87
C HIS A 70 17.04 5.13 2.85
N ALA A 71 17.44 6.33 3.27
CA ALA A 71 18.21 7.25 2.45
C ALA A 71 19.59 6.68 2.06
N LEU A 72 20.30 6.05 3.00
CA LEU A 72 21.54 5.30 2.72
C LEU A 72 21.28 4.12 1.77
N GLY A 73 20.10 3.51 1.85
CA GLY A 73 19.59 2.50 0.92
C GLY A 73 19.55 2.96 -0.54
N ALA A 74 19.22 4.23 -0.77
CA ALA A 74 19.09 4.81 -2.11
C ALA A 74 20.39 5.40 -2.67
N MET A 75 21.44 5.52 -1.84
CA MET A 75 22.75 5.95 -2.30
C MET A 75 23.54 4.76 -2.88
N ALA A 76 24.26 4.97 -3.98
CA ALA A 76 25.28 4.04 -4.43
C ALA A 76 26.61 4.38 -3.74
N GLY A 77 27.15 3.47 -2.93
CA GLY A 77 28.51 3.65 -2.41
C GLY A 77 28.91 2.69 -1.29
N PRO A 78 30.20 2.29 -1.21
CA PRO A 78 30.70 1.41 -0.15
C PRO A 78 30.56 1.97 1.27
N ALA A 79 30.53 3.30 1.43
CA ALA A 79 30.39 3.93 2.74
C ALA A 79 28.97 3.73 3.32
N ALA A 80 27.94 3.98 2.51
CA ALA A 80 26.55 3.75 2.90
C ALA A 80 26.28 2.26 3.13
N GLU A 81 26.80 1.39 2.26
CA GLU A 81 26.71 -0.07 2.42
C GLU A 81 27.31 -0.55 3.74
N ARG A 82 28.48 -0.03 4.14
CA ARG A 82 29.11 -0.40 5.43
C ARG A 82 28.24 -0.04 6.63
N VAL A 83 27.59 1.13 6.60
CA VAL A 83 26.67 1.55 7.67
C VAL A 83 25.49 0.57 7.76
N LEU A 84 24.85 0.26 6.63
CA LEU A 84 23.72 -0.69 6.60
C LEU A 84 24.11 -2.08 7.11
N ILE A 85 25.24 -2.63 6.63
CA ILE A 85 25.71 -3.95 7.07
C ILE A 85 26.07 -3.95 8.56
N HIS A 86 26.67 -2.87 9.07
CA HIS A 86 26.97 -2.74 10.49
C HIS A 86 25.69 -2.67 11.33
N THR A 87 24.71 -1.86 10.93
CA THR A 87 23.40 -1.78 11.59
C THR A 87 22.69 -3.13 11.60
N MET A 88 22.73 -3.90 10.51
CA MET A 88 22.14 -5.24 10.46
C MET A 88 22.74 -6.22 11.47
N ARG A 89 24.01 -6.03 11.87
CA ARG A 89 24.74 -6.94 12.76
C ARG A 89 24.65 -6.53 14.22
N GLU A 90 24.78 -5.24 14.49
CA GLU A 90 25.02 -4.73 15.85
C GLU A 90 23.79 -4.04 16.46
N ALA A 91 22.80 -3.65 15.64
CA ALA A 91 21.62 -2.95 16.15
C ALA A 91 20.53 -3.91 16.62
N GLN A 92 19.58 -3.39 17.41
CA GLN A 92 18.40 -4.15 17.81
C GLN A 92 17.57 -4.61 16.59
N PRO A 93 16.77 -5.69 16.71
CA PRO A 93 16.12 -6.36 15.57
C PRO A 93 15.32 -5.43 14.65
N SER A 94 14.60 -4.45 15.19
CA SER A 94 13.81 -3.50 14.38
C SER A 94 14.67 -2.66 13.45
N PHE A 95 15.81 -2.13 13.92
CA PHE A 95 16.74 -1.38 13.06
C PHE A 95 17.44 -2.30 12.07
N ALA A 96 17.80 -3.51 12.49
CA ALA A 96 18.40 -4.50 11.59
C ALA A 96 17.47 -4.86 10.43
N ALA A 97 16.16 -5.00 10.69
CA ALA A 97 15.15 -5.26 9.67
C ALA A 97 15.06 -4.13 8.63
N HIS A 98 15.09 -2.87 9.09
CA HIS A 98 15.09 -1.70 8.19
C HIS A 98 16.38 -1.60 7.37
N ALA A 99 17.53 -1.86 7.98
CA ALA A 99 18.80 -1.87 7.26
C ALA A 99 18.85 -2.99 6.21
N ALA A 100 18.28 -4.17 6.50
CA ALA A 100 18.15 -5.28 5.54
C ALA A 100 17.30 -4.89 4.33
N TRP A 101 16.18 -4.20 4.56
CA TRP A 101 15.32 -3.71 3.49
C TRP A 101 16.00 -2.63 2.66
N ALA A 102 16.63 -1.65 3.29
CA ALA A 102 17.41 -0.63 2.60
C ALA A 102 18.54 -1.25 1.75
N LEU A 103 19.22 -2.29 2.26
CA LEU A 103 20.28 -3.01 1.53
C LEU A 103 19.73 -3.76 0.30
N GLY A 104 18.46 -4.18 0.33
CA GLY A 104 17.81 -4.85 -0.80
C GLY A 104 17.68 -3.98 -2.06
N ALA A 105 17.76 -2.65 -1.92
CA ALA A 105 17.75 -1.72 -3.05
C ALA A 105 19.06 -1.72 -3.86
N TYR A 106 20.14 -2.26 -3.28
CA TYR A 106 21.42 -2.36 -3.97
C TYR A 106 21.42 -3.53 -4.97
N PRO A 107 22.27 -3.49 -6.01
CA PRO A 107 22.54 -4.67 -6.85
C PRO A 107 23.04 -5.86 -6.02
N PRO A 108 23.00 -7.11 -6.52
CA PRO A 108 23.57 -8.24 -5.79
C PRO A 108 25.10 -8.15 -5.65
N SER A 109 25.66 -8.56 -4.51
CA SER A 109 27.09 -8.96 -4.35
C SER A 109 27.21 -10.09 -3.34
N SER A 110 28.34 -10.80 -3.34
CA SER A 110 28.60 -11.87 -2.37
C SER A 110 28.57 -11.37 -0.92
N GLN A 111 29.03 -10.15 -0.66
CA GLN A 111 29.00 -9.56 0.69
C GLN A 111 27.57 -9.28 1.16
N ARG A 112 26.76 -8.63 0.32
CA ARG A 112 25.37 -8.28 0.65
C ARG A 112 24.50 -9.52 0.76
N ARG A 113 24.72 -10.51 -0.12
CA ARG A 113 24.06 -11.82 -0.06
C ARG A 113 24.31 -12.50 1.28
N ARG A 114 25.56 -12.61 1.72
CA ARG A 114 25.91 -13.18 3.03
C ARG A 114 25.27 -12.41 4.19
N ALA A 115 25.24 -11.08 4.11
CA ALA A 115 24.63 -10.24 5.15
C ALA A 115 23.10 -10.49 5.26
N LEU A 116 22.39 -10.58 4.14
CA LEU A 116 20.96 -10.89 4.12
C LEU A 116 20.69 -12.35 4.54
N GLU A 117 21.52 -13.30 4.12
CA GLU A 117 21.41 -14.71 4.52
C GLU A 117 21.58 -14.90 6.03
N ALA A 118 22.47 -14.15 6.67
CA ALA A 118 22.66 -14.19 8.12
C ALA A 118 21.39 -13.80 8.89
N LEU A 119 20.60 -12.84 8.40
CA LEU A 119 19.34 -12.44 9.03
C LEU A 119 18.20 -13.45 8.84
N ARG A 120 18.34 -14.43 7.94
CA ARG A 120 17.31 -15.47 7.76
C ARG A 120 17.26 -16.49 8.90
N GLY A 121 18.25 -16.48 9.80
CA GLY A 121 18.30 -17.36 10.96
C GLY A 121 17.21 -17.09 12.00
N ASP A 122 16.72 -15.85 12.09
CA ASP A 122 15.77 -15.43 13.12
C ASP A 122 14.37 -15.16 12.54
N PRO A 123 13.29 -15.70 13.11
CA PRO A 123 11.94 -15.42 12.64
C PRO A 123 11.57 -13.94 12.86
N GLY A 124 10.92 -13.32 11.88
CA GLY A 124 10.39 -11.96 12.00
C GLY A 124 10.59 -11.11 10.75
N LEU A 125 10.23 -9.82 10.86
CA LEU A 125 10.24 -8.87 9.75
C LEU A 125 11.61 -8.80 9.04
N GLY A 126 12.72 -8.87 9.78
CA GLY A 126 14.07 -8.86 9.23
C GLY A 126 14.37 -10.03 8.30
N ALA A 127 14.07 -11.27 8.72
CA ALA A 127 14.22 -12.45 7.86
C ALA A 127 13.32 -12.40 6.63
N MET A 128 12.08 -11.91 6.78
CA MET A 128 11.16 -11.73 5.66
C MET A 128 11.73 -10.74 4.64
N LEU A 129 12.15 -9.56 5.09
CA LEU A 129 12.69 -8.51 4.22
C LEU A 129 13.99 -8.97 3.53
N ALA A 130 14.84 -9.70 4.26
CA ALA A 130 16.05 -10.29 3.70
C ALA A 130 15.74 -11.34 2.63
N ALA A 131 14.81 -12.26 2.92
CA ALA A 131 14.38 -13.26 1.93
C ALA A 131 13.75 -12.61 0.69
N ARG A 132 12.98 -11.54 0.88
CA ARG A 132 12.36 -10.78 -0.21
C ARG A 132 13.40 -10.08 -1.08
N ALA A 133 14.40 -9.42 -0.47
CA ALA A 133 15.51 -8.79 -1.19
C ALA A 133 16.27 -9.80 -2.05
N LEU A 134 16.60 -10.97 -1.48
CA LEU A 134 17.28 -12.06 -2.20
C LEU A 134 16.44 -12.60 -3.38
N ARG A 135 15.12 -12.77 -3.19
CA ARG A 135 14.21 -13.14 -4.29
C ARG A 135 14.16 -12.09 -5.39
N GLY A 136 14.15 -10.81 -5.01
CA GLY A 136 14.16 -9.69 -5.94
C GLY A 136 15.39 -9.71 -6.85
N TRP A 137 16.58 -9.97 -6.30
CA TRP A 137 17.81 -10.11 -7.10
C TRP A 137 17.78 -11.29 -8.07
N ASN A 138 17.20 -12.42 -7.66
CA ASN A 138 17.03 -13.57 -8.54
C ASN A 138 16.02 -13.28 -9.67
N ALA A 139 14.91 -12.60 -9.36
CA ALA A 139 13.89 -12.26 -10.35
C ALA A 139 14.41 -11.23 -11.38
N ALA A 140 15.20 -10.23 -10.96
CA ALA A 140 15.83 -9.29 -11.88
C ALA A 140 16.78 -9.98 -12.89
N SER A 141 17.26 -11.18 -12.57
CA SER A 141 18.11 -11.98 -13.46
C SER A 141 17.30 -12.80 -14.49
N HIS A 142 15.98 -12.91 -14.31
CA HIS A 142 15.07 -13.64 -15.19
C HIS A 142 13.82 -12.78 -15.49
N PRO A 143 13.88 -11.91 -16.51
CA PRO A 143 12.82 -10.96 -16.79
C PRO A 143 11.48 -11.62 -17.18
N HIS A 144 10.42 -10.83 -17.02
CA HIS A 144 9.00 -11.20 -17.09
C HIS A 144 8.61 -12.09 -18.27
N LEU A 145 7.68 -13.02 -18.01
CA LEU A 145 6.93 -13.71 -19.06
C LEU A 145 5.87 -12.73 -19.58
N SER A 146 6.04 -12.22 -20.79
CA SER A 146 4.96 -11.48 -21.47
C SER A 146 3.81 -12.45 -21.73
N SER A 147 2.70 -12.29 -21.03
CA SER A 147 1.45 -12.97 -21.39
C SER A 147 0.71 -12.09 -22.39
N ALA A 148 0.32 -12.66 -23.52
CA ALA A 148 -0.56 -11.96 -24.45
C ALA A 148 -1.92 -11.75 -23.74
N PRO A 149 -2.56 -10.58 -23.88
CA PRO A 149 -3.88 -10.36 -23.29
C PRO A 149 -4.85 -11.43 -23.80
N SER A 150 -5.54 -12.09 -22.85
CA SER A 150 -6.58 -13.05 -23.21
C SER A 150 -7.67 -12.36 -24.03
N LYS A 151 -8.10 -13.00 -25.13
CA LYS A 151 -9.24 -12.55 -25.95
C LYS A 151 -10.60 -12.88 -25.32
N SER A 152 -10.63 -13.43 -24.10
CA SER A 152 -11.87 -13.78 -23.42
C SER A 152 -12.66 -12.54 -23.01
N SER A 153 -13.98 -12.62 -23.21
CA SER A 153 -14.95 -11.64 -22.71
C SER A 153 -15.23 -11.81 -21.21
N GLU A 154 -14.81 -12.91 -20.58
CA GLU A 154 -15.11 -13.21 -19.19
C GLU A 154 -14.13 -12.51 -18.24
N LEU A 155 -14.63 -11.50 -17.51
CA LEU A 155 -13.90 -10.82 -16.45
C LEU A 155 -13.99 -11.60 -15.14
N VAL A 156 -12.84 -11.93 -14.58
CA VAL A 156 -12.69 -12.54 -13.25
C VAL A 156 -12.01 -11.55 -12.31
N VAL A 157 -12.66 -11.28 -11.18
CA VAL A 157 -12.10 -10.44 -10.11
C VAL A 157 -11.50 -11.34 -9.03
N VAL A 158 -10.22 -11.17 -8.72
CA VAL A 158 -9.54 -11.91 -7.66
C VAL A 158 -9.31 -11.00 -6.45
N GLN A 159 -9.89 -11.33 -5.31
CA GLN A 159 -9.85 -10.52 -4.08
C GLN A 159 -9.02 -11.24 -2.98
N PRO A 160 -7.70 -11.07 -2.93
CA PRO A 160 -6.90 -11.66 -1.87
C PRO A 160 -7.17 -10.98 -0.52
N PHE A 161 -7.57 -11.77 0.48
CA PHE A 161 -7.56 -11.38 1.88
C PHE A 161 -7.31 -12.59 2.77
N LEU A 162 -6.06 -12.74 3.20
CA LEU A 162 -5.58 -13.96 3.83
C LEU A 162 -5.85 -14.03 5.33
N HIS A 163 -6.42 -12.97 5.90
CA HIS A 163 -6.68 -12.83 7.32
C HIS A 163 -8.15 -13.11 7.71
N ALA A 164 -9.06 -13.23 6.74
CA ALA A 164 -10.44 -13.68 7.00
C ALA A 164 -10.58 -15.20 7.00
N ARG A 165 -11.63 -15.66 7.69
CA ARG A 165 -12.28 -16.94 7.42
C ARG A 165 -13.61 -16.68 6.73
N LEU A 166 -13.81 -17.28 5.57
CA LEU A 166 -15.06 -17.24 4.83
C LEU A 166 -15.53 -18.66 4.56
N ASP A 167 -16.82 -18.88 4.79
CA ASP A 167 -17.56 -20.10 4.46
C ASP A 167 -18.98 -19.71 4.05
N ARG A 168 -19.72 -20.67 3.47
CA ARG A 168 -21.09 -20.43 3.01
C ARG A 168 -22.03 -20.05 4.15
N THR A 169 -21.87 -20.65 5.33
CA THR A 169 -22.75 -20.41 6.49
C THR A 169 -22.49 -19.10 7.21
N GLY A 170 -21.35 -18.46 6.97
CA GLY A 170 -20.90 -17.27 7.69
C GLY A 170 -20.45 -17.56 9.12
N SER A 171 -20.09 -18.81 9.44
CA SER A 171 -19.88 -19.26 10.83
C SER A 171 -18.70 -18.58 11.53
N GLY A 172 -17.76 -18.02 10.76
CA GLY A 172 -16.60 -17.26 11.25
C GLY A 172 -16.69 -15.75 11.10
N LEU A 173 -17.83 -15.20 10.66
CA LEU A 173 -18.00 -13.75 10.53
C LEU A 173 -17.99 -13.08 11.91
N GLY A 174 -17.31 -11.94 12.05
CA GLY A 174 -17.23 -11.21 13.32
C GLY A 174 -16.24 -11.77 14.36
N VAL A 175 -15.52 -12.86 14.07
CA VAL A 175 -14.55 -13.45 15.02
C VAL A 175 -13.14 -12.89 14.81
N GLY A 176 -12.55 -12.35 15.87
CA GLY A 176 -11.18 -11.81 15.88
C GLY A 176 -11.02 -10.47 15.14
N ASP A 177 -9.78 -10.01 15.02
CA ASP A 177 -9.43 -8.67 14.49
C ASP A 177 -9.85 -8.44 13.03
N ALA A 178 -10.20 -9.50 12.28
CA ALA A 178 -10.63 -9.43 10.89
C ALA A 178 -12.15 -9.54 10.68
N GLY A 179 -12.95 -9.62 11.76
CA GLY A 179 -14.37 -9.95 11.69
C GLY A 179 -15.21 -9.00 10.82
N GLY A 180 -15.05 -7.69 10.98
CA GLY A 180 -15.75 -6.68 10.17
C GLY A 180 -15.33 -6.71 8.70
N ILE A 181 -14.04 -6.93 8.43
CA ILE A 181 -13.50 -6.99 7.07
C ILE A 181 -13.97 -8.27 6.35
N ALA A 182 -14.06 -9.40 7.05
CA ALA A 182 -14.59 -10.64 6.49
C ALA A 182 -16.05 -10.48 6.02
N SER A 183 -16.90 -9.84 6.85
CA SER A 183 -18.28 -9.54 6.48
C SER A 183 -18.37 -8.60 5.28
N LEU A 184 -17.54 -7.56 5.26
CA LEU A 184 -17.45 -6.63 4.13
C LEU A 184 -17.04 -7.35 2.84
N LEU A 185 -16.01 -8.20 2.88
CA LEU A 185 -15.51 -8.92 1.71
C LEU A 185 -16.50 -9.93 1.17
N ARG A 186 -17.20 -10.66 2.06
CA ARG A 186 -18.27 -11.54 1.64
C ARG A 186 -19.37 -10.78 0.91
N SER A 187 -19.77 -9.64 1.46
CA SER A 187 -20.85 -8.81 0.90
C SER A 187 -20.42 -8.16 -0.41
N LEU A 188 -19.21 -7.59 -0.45
CA LEU A 188 -18.61 -6.99 -1.65
C LEU A 188 -18.41 -8.02 -2.76
N GLY A 189 -17.87 -9.19 -2.45
CA GLY A 189 -17.65 -10.24 -3.45
C GLY A 189 -18.95 -10.73 -4.08
N THR A 190 -20.01 -10.87 -3.29
CA THR A 190 -21.35 -11.19 -3.80
C THR A 190 -21.94 -10.05 -4.63
N ALA A 191 -21.81 -8.80 -4.18
CA ALA A 191 -22.30 -7.63 -4.91
C ALA A 191 -21.59 -7.44 -6.26
N LEU A 192 -20.27 -7.70 -6.31
CA LEU A 192 -19.49 -7.67 -7.55
C LEU A 192 -19.87 -8.82 -8.48
N ALA A 193 -20.09 -10.03 -7.96
CA ALA A 193 -20.52 -11.17 -8.77
C ALA A 193 -21.90 -10.99 -9.41
N ALA A 194 -22.74 -10.10 -8.85
CA ALA A 194 -24.03 -9.75 -9.43
C ALA A 194 -23.95 -8.68 -10.53
N GLN A 195 -22.80 -8.03 -10.72
CA GLN A 195 -22.64 -6.97 -11.73
C GLN A 195 -22.57 -7.56 -13.15
N ARG A 196 -23.21 -6.87 -14.10
CA ARG A 196 -23.09 -7.20 -15.51
C ARG A 196 -21.63 -7.07 -15.95
N GLY A 197 -21.15 -8.07 -16.69
CA GLY A 197 -19.78 -8.09 -17.20
C GLY A 197 -18.75 -8.70 -16.26
N ILE A 198 -19.09 -9.00 -15.00
CA ILE A 198 -18.23 -9.81 -14.10
C ILE A 198 -18.72 -11.26 -14.15
N ALA A 199 -17.90 -12.13 -14.74
CA ALA A 199 -18.22 -13.56 -14.87
C ALA A 199 -18.03 -14.31 -13.53
N ARG A 200 -17.02 -13.90 -12.76
CA ARG A 200 -16.70 -14.54 -11.47
C ARG A 200 -15.96 -13.61 -10.53
N VAL A 201 -16.22 -13.75 -9.25
CA VAL A 201 -15.40 -13.21 -8.17
C VAL A 201 -14.79 -14.36 -7.37
N ILE A 202 -13.48 -14.32 -7.16
CA ILE A 202 -12.72 -15.29 -6.38
C ILE A 202 -12.09 -14.56 -5.20
N THR A 203 -12.65 -14.76 -4.00
CA THR A 203 -12.05 -14.26 -2.75
C THR A 203 -11.01 -15.27 -2.28
N VAL A 204 -9.74 -14.87 -2.19
CA VAL A 204 -8.66 -15.77 -1.78
C VAL A 204 -8.40 -15.62 -0.29
N THR A 205 -8.53 -16.71 0.47
CA THR A 205 -8.26 -16.73 1.92
C THR A 205 -7.20 -17.76 2.27
N ARG A 206 -6.73 -17.77 3.53
CA ARG A 206 -5.90 -18.85 4.05
C ARG A 206 -6.73 -20.12 4.24
N GLY A 207 -6.24 -21.26 3.75
CA GLY A 207 -6.82 -22.57 3.98
C GLY A 207 -6.26 -23.27 5.22
N ARG A 208 -7.11 -24.00 5.95
CA ARG A 208 -6.73 -24.88 7.05
C ARG A 208 -6.91 -26.35 6.69
N PRO A 209 -6.23 -27.27 7.39
CA PRO A 209 -6.45 -28.70 7.19
C PRO A 209 -7.93 -29.08 7.35
N GLY A 210 -8.46 -29.84 6.40
CA GLY A 210 -9.85 -30.29 6.38
C GLY A 210 -10.85 -29.33 5.70
N GLU A 211 -10.44 -28.10 5.36
CA GLU A 211 -11.29 -27.20 4.57
C GLU A 211 -11.16 -27.52 3.06
N PRO A 212 -12.26 -27.45 2.29
CA PRO A 212 -12.17 -27.62 0.85
C PRO A 212 -11.36 -26.48 0.21
N PRO A 213 -10.50 -26.78 -0.78
CA PRO A 213 -9.63 -25.77 -1.41
C PRO A 213 -10.42 -24.68 -2.16
N SER A 214 -11.66 -24.96 -2.52
CA SER A 214 -12.57 -23.98 -3.11
C SER A 214 -14.00 -24.27 -2.67
N GLU A 215 -14.80 -23.22 -2.51
CA GLU A 215 -16.22 -23.32 -2.16
C GLU A 215 -16.99 -22.16 -2.80
N GLN A 216 -18.22 -22.42 -3.28
CA GLN A 216 -19.07 -21.37 -3.82
C GLN A 216 -19.90 -20.73 -2.70
N LEU A 217 -19.74 -19.42 -2.51
CA LEU A 217 -20.47 -18.65 -1.49
C LEU A 217 -21.82 -18.14 -2.01
N ALA A 218 -21.88 -17.75 -3.28
CA ALA A 218 -23.08 -17.32 -4.00
C ALA A 218 -22.91 -17.54 -5.52
N THR A 219 -23.96 -17.32 -6.31
CA THR A 219 -23.85 -17.34 -7.78
C THR A 219 -22.74 -16.41 -8.25
N GLY A 220 -21.77 -16.94 -8.98
CA GLY A 220 -20.60 -16.17 -9.45
C GLY A 220 -19.54 -15.83 -8.39
N HIS A 221 -19.77 -16.06 -7.09
CA HIS A 221 -18.83 -15.74 -6.01
C HIS A 221 -18.27 -17.00 -5.33
N TRP A 222 -16.95 -17.14 -5.40
CA TRP A 222 -16.20 -18.28 -4.88
C TRP A 222 -15.20 -17.83 -3.82
N VAL A 223 -14.95 -18.68 -2.84
CA VAL A 223 -13.75 -18.60 -1.99
C VAL A 223 -12.73 -19.63 -2.47
N HIS A 224 -11.48 -19.21 -2.63
CA HIS A 224 -10.34 -20.08 -2.92
C HIS A 224 -9.37 -20.03 -1.74
N ARG A 225 -8.95 -21.19 -1.24
CA ARG A 225 -8.17 -21.31 -0.02
C ARG A 225 -6.75 -21.75 -0.35
N ILE A 226 -5.77 -20.90 -0.06
CA ILE A 226 -4.36 -21.22 -0.26
C ILE A 226 -3.72 -21.75 1.03
N PRO A 227 -2.96 -22.86 0.98
CA PRO A 227 -2.37 -23.43 2.18
C PRO A 227 -1.10 -22.67 2.57
N PHE A 228 -1.07 -22.09 3.78
CA PHE A 228 0.16 -21.59 4.41
C PHE A 228 0.00 -21.44 5.93
N GLY A 229 1.12 -21.42 6.67
CA GLY A 229 1.12 -21.16 8.11
C GLY A 229 0.47 -22.22 9.01
N GLY A 230 0.27 -23.44 8.50
CA GLY A 230 -0.26 -24.57 9.27
C GLY A 230 -1.69 -24.36 9.80
N ALA A 231 -2.08 -25.19 10.78
CA ALA A 231 -3.45 -25.19 11.32
C ALA A 231 -3.73 -24.08 12.33
N ALA A 232 -2.69 -23.52 12.96
CA ALA A 232 -2.82 -22.56 14.05
C ALA A 232 -3.40 -21.22 13.58
N ALA A 233 -3.92 -20.43 14.54
CA ALA A 233 -4.18 -19.02 14.32
C ALA A 233 -2.87 -18.33 13.90
N LEU A 234 -2.94 -17.46 12.90
CA LEU A 234 -1.78 -16.78 12.35
C LEU A 234 -2.05 -15.27 12.41
N PRO A 235 -1.41 -14.54 13.34
CA PRO A 235 -1.48 -13.08 13.38
C PRO A 235 -1.04 -12.46 12.06
N GLN A 236 -1.61 -11.30 11.72
CA GLN A 236 -1.28 -10.61 10.46
C GLN A 236 0.22 -10.32 10.32
N ARG A 237 0.87 -9.89 11.41
CA ARG A 237 2.32 -9.62 11.44
C ARG A 237 3.19 -10.84 11.11
N ASP A 238 2.70 -12.04 11.37
CA ASP A 238 3.45 -13.28 11.16
C ASP A 238 3.20 -13.85 9.74
N ALA A 239 2.11 -13.43 9.09
CA ALA A 239 1.79 -13.86 7.73
C ALA A 239 2.84 -13.41 6.70
N TRP A 240 3.56 -12.32 6.98
CA TRP A 240 4.66 -11.84 6.15
C TRP A 240 5.77 -12.89 5.97
N MET A 241 5.98 -13.78 6.94
CA MET A 241 6.97 -14.86 6.85
C MET A 241 6.67 -15.85 5.71
N TYR A 242 5.42 -15.86 5.23
CA TYR A 242 4.95 -16.74 4.16
C TYR A 242 4.85 -16.03 2.81
N ASP A 243 5.40 -14.81 2.64
CA ASP A 243 5.35 -14.03 1.37
C ASP A 243 5.70 -14.89 0.15
N ALA A 244 6.77 -15.68 0.21
CA ALA A 244 7.19 -16.52 -0.93
C ALA A 244 6.19 -17.63 -1.27
N GLN A 245 5.61 -18.26 -0.24
CA GLN A 245 4.62 -19.32 -0.42
C GLN A 245 3.31 -18.73 -0.95
N ILE A 246 2.86 -17.62 -0.38
CA ILE A 246 1.67 -16.89 -0.82
C ILE A 246 1.81 -16.44 -2.28
N GLU A 247 2.94 -15.86 -2.65
CA GLU A 247 3.23 -15.44 -4.03
C GLU A 247 3.20 -16.63 -5.00
N HIS A 248 3.72 -17.79 -4.58
CA HIS A 248 3.69 -19.01 -5.39
C HIS A 248 2.24 -19.49 -5.64
N GLU A 249 1.43 -19.57 -4.60
CA GLU A 249 0.02 -19.99 -4.69
C GLU A 249 -0.81 -19.03 -5.54
N LEU A 250 -0.63 -17.71 -5.34
CA LEU A 250 -1.31 -16.69 -6.14
C LEU A 250 -0.86 -16.72 -7.61
N LEU A 251 0.42 -17.00 -7.88
CA LEU A 251 0.91 -17.17 -9.25
C LEU A 251 0.28 -18.40 -9.93
N ALA A 252 0.14 -19.51 -9.20
CA ALA A 252 -0.54 -20.70 -9.70
C ALA A 252 -2.01 -20.42 -10.04
N LEU A 253 -2.73 -19.73 -9.15
CA LEU A 253 -4.10 -19.27 -9.40
C LEU A 253 -4.18 -18.36 -10.63
N GLY A 254 -3.32 -17.34 -10.71
CA GLY A 254 -3.30 -16.41 -11.84
C GLY A 254 -3.02 -17.09 -13.18
N ARG A 255 -2.15 -18.10 -13.20
CA ARG A 255 -1.87 -18.94 -14.39
C ARG A 255 -3.06 -19.82 -14.77
N ALA A 256 -3.74 -20.41 -13.79
CA ALA A 256 -4.94 -21.21 -14.02
C ALA A 256 -6.08 -20.36 -14.63
N LEU A 257 -6.09 -19.05 -14.36
CA LEU A 257 -7.04 -18.09 -14.91
C LEU A 257 -6.55 -17.39 -16.18
N SER A 258 -5.44 -17.83 -16.80
CA SER A 258 -4.83 -17.16 -17.96
C SER A 258 -5.73 -17.09 -19.19
N SER A 259 -6.76 -17.94 -19.29
CA SER A 259 -7.77 -17.87 -20.35
C SER A 259 -8.83 -16.79 -20.10
N CYS A 260 -8.93 -16.21 -18.90
CA CYS A 260 -9.88 -15.16 -18.56
C CYS A 260 -9.22 -13.77 -18.58
N ARG A 261 -10.04 -12.72 -18.62
CA ARG A 261 -9.58 -11.37 -18.28
C ARG A 261 -9.57 -11.25 -16.76
N VAL A 262 -8.39 -11.14 -16.15
CA VAL A 262 -8.25 -11.08 -14.69
C VAL A 262 -8.00 -9.65 -14.22
N VAL A 263 -8.71 -9.21 -13.19
CA VAL A 263 -8.40 -8.01 -12.41
C VAL A 263 -8.18 -8.41 -10.96
N TRP A 264 -7.04 -8.02 -10.39
CA TRP A 264 -6.78 -8.23 -8.96
C TRP A 264 -7.33 -7.05 -8.17
N HIS A 265 -8.23 -7.30 -7.23
CA HIS A 265 -8.72 -6.28 -6.30
C HIS A 265 -7.96 -6.39 -4.98
N LEU A 266 -6.86 -5.65 -4.91
CA LEU A 266 -5.98 -5.58 -3.75
C LEU A 266 -6.60 -4.71 -2.67
N ARG A 267 -6.50 -5.15 -1.42
CA ARG A 267 -6.99 -4.39 -0.28
C ARG A 267 -5.96 -4.41 0.85
N MET A 268 -5.79 -3.28 1.52
CA MET A 268 -4.83 -3.10 2.62
C MET A 268 -3.38 -3.20 2.19
N ALA A 269 -2.51 -2.65 3.03
CA ALA A 269 -1.11 -3.01 3.04
C ALA A 269 -0.90 -4.29 3.87
N ASP A 270 -1.23 -5.45 3.27
CA ASP A 270 -0.96 -6.77 3.83
C ASP A 270 -0.14 -7.64 2.86
N VAL A 271 0.28 -8.83 3.33
CA VAL A 271 1.11 -9.75 2.55
C VAL A 271 0.38 -10.29 1.31
N GLY A 272 -0.95 -10.44 1.39
CA GLY A 272 -1.76 -10.91 0.27
C GLY A 272 -1.76 -9.91 -0.87
N SER A 273 -1.97 -8.62 -0.56
CA SER A 273 -1.93 -7.53 -1.53
C SER A 273 -0.56 -7.33 -2.14
N LEU A 274 0.52 -7.38 -1.33
CA LEU A 274 1.88 -7.24 -1.85
C LEU A 274 2.27 -8.40 -2.80
N ALA A 275 1.93 -9.63 -2.42
CA ALA A 275 2.18 -10.82 -3.22
C ALA A 275 1.35 -10.80 -4.50
N ALA A 276 0.06 -10.47 -4.41
CA ALA A 276 -0.83 -10.36 -5.56
C ALA A 276 -0.40 -9.26 -6.55
N ALA A 277 0.04 -8.09 -6.08
CA ALA A 277 0.62 -7.06 -6.94
C ALA A 277 1.87 -7.58 -7.68
N THR A 278 2.72 -8.34 -6.98
CA THR A 278 3.91 -8.95 -7.60
C THR A 278 3.53 -9.98 -8.67
N VAL A 279 2.50 -10.79 -8.42
CA VAL A 279 1.96 -11.75 -9.40
C VAL A 279 1.31 -11.04 -10.57
N ALA A 280 0.48 -10.02 -10.33
CA ALA A 280 -0.18 -9.21 -11.35
C ALA A 280 0.85 -8.61 -12.32
N ARG A 281 1.92 -8.01 -11.80
CA ARG A 281 3.07 -7.52 -12.60
C ARG A 281 3.72 -8.63 -13.42
N ARG A 282 3.98 -9.79 -12.81
CA ARG A 282 4.59 -10.94 -13.51
C ARG A 282 3.72 -11.50 -14.63
N LEU A 283 2.41 -11.42 -14.49
CA LEU A 283 1.45 -11.91 -15.48
C LEU A 283 1.00 -10.82 -16.46
N GLY A 284 1.38 -9.56 -16.27
CA GLY A 284 0.87 -8.44 -17.06
C GLY A 284 -0.62 -8.17 -16.85
N GLN A 285 -1.15 -8.53 -15.67
CA GLN A 285 -2.57 -8.35 -15.31
C GLN A 285 -2.76 -7.05 -14.52
N PRO A 286 -3.85 -6.30 -14.76
CA PRO A 286 -4.14 -5.08 -14.02
C PRO A 286 -4.61 -5.37 -12.59
N PHE A 287 -4.47 -4.39 -11.71
CA PHE A 287 -5.04 -4.46 -10.37
C PHE A 287 -5.69 -3.15 -9.92
N VAL A 288 -6.69 -3.24 -9.07
CA VAL A 288 -7.31 -2.12 -8.35
C VAL A 288 -6.85 -2.19 -6.91
N PHE A 289 -6.47 -1.07 -6.30
CA PHE A 289 -6.01 -1.04 -4.92
C PHE A 289 -6.92 -0.19 -4.02
N THR A 290 -7.30 -0.79 -2.89
CA THR A 290 -8.09 -0.18 -1.84
C THR A 290 -7.34 -0.15 -0.51
N ALA A 291 -6.84 1.00 -0.07
CA ALA A 291 -6.09 1.11 1.19
C ALA A 291 -7.03 1.18 2.41
N ALA A 292 -7.49 0.02 2.92
CA ALA A 292 -8.43 -0.01 4.05
C ALA A 292 -8.30 -1.26 4.94
N PRO A 293 -7.74 -1.15 6.17
CA PRO A 293 -7.21 0.07 6.78
C PRO A 293 -5.97 0.64 6.09
N ASP A 294 -5.92 1.98 6.01
CA ASP A 294 -4.72 2.74 5.65
C ASP A 294 -3.85 2.94 6.91
N PRO A 295 -2.60 2.43 6.94
CA PRO A 295 -1.70 2.64 8.08
C PRO A 295 -1.46 4.12 8.40
N HIS A 296 -1.57 5.04 7.43
CA HIS A 296 -1.40 6.47 7.70
C HIS A 296 -2.50 7.00 8.62
N THR A 297 -3.77 6.67 8.33
CA THR A 297 -4.90 7.06 9.18
C THR A 297 -4.81 6.46 10.57
N GLU A 298 -4.32 5.22 10.69
CA GLU A 298 -4.11 4.56 11.98
C GLU A 298 -3.01 5.27 12.80
N ILE A 299 -1.89 5.60 12.18
CA ILE A 299 -0.78 6.36 12.81
C ILE A 299 -1.27 7.73 13.28
N ASP A 300 -1.97 8.49 12.43
CA ASP A 300 -2.49 9.82 12.77
C ASP A 300 -3.49 9.76 13.94
N ALA A 301 -4.38 8.75 13.94
CA ALA A 301 -5.34 8.56 15.02
C ALA A 301 -4.65 8.23 16.35
N LEU A 302 -3.68 7.31 16.34
CA LEU A 302 -2.92 6.94 17.54
C LEU A 302 -2.07 8.10 18.06
N GLN A 303 -1.49 8.91 17.16
CA GLN A 303 -0.74 10.09 17.55
C GLN A 303 -1.64 11.17 18.13
N SER A 304 -2.79 11.42 17.52
CA SER A 304 -3.78 12.40 18.02
C SER A 304 -4.33 12.00 19.40
N ALA A 305 -4.44 10.70 19.67
CA ALA A 305 -4.82 10.16 20.98
C ALA A 305 -3.67 10.12 22.00
N GLY A 306 -2.44 10.51 21.63
CA GLY A 306 -1.26 10.46 22.50
C GLY A 306 -0.73 9.05 22.79
N HIS A 307 -1.19 8.05 22.04
CA HIS A 307 -0.74 6.67 22.16
C HIS A 307 0.52 6.36 21.35
N LEU A 308 0.82 7.20 20.34
CA LEU A 308 1.99 7.06 19.48
C LEU A 308 2.72 8.39 19.35
N ASP A 309 4.05 8.35 19.46
CA ASP A 309 4.93 9.49 19.24
C ASP A 309 6.23 9.02 18.58
N ARG A 310 7.13 9.95 18.25
CA ARG A 310 8.40 9.65 17.59
C ARG A 310 9.32 8.74 18.42
N ALA A 311 9.27 8.82 19.75
CA ALA A 311 10.11 8.01 20.64
C ALA A 311 9.61 6.56 20.74
N ARG A 312 8.29 6.36 20.74
CA ARG A 312 7.64 5.05 20.82
C ARG A 312 7.46 4.39 19.46
N PHE A 313 7.63 5.15 18.37
CA PHE A 313 7.32 4.71 17.01
C PHE A 313 7.98 3.37 16.65
N LEU A 314 9.26 3.17 16.97
CA LEU A 314 9.97 1.95 16.59
C LEU A 314 9.46 0.68 17.30
N SER A 315 9.00 0.82 18.54
CA SER A 315 8.37 -0.29 19.25
C SER A 315 7.03 -0.64 18.59
N ALA A 316 6.20 0.36 18.31
CA ALA A 316 4.94 0.17 17.60
C ALA A 316 5.13 -0.38 16.18
N ASP A 317 6.12 0.13 15.45
CA ASP A 317 6.48 -0.35 14.12
C ASP A 317 6.94 -1.81 14.15
N SER A 318 7.68 -2.24 15.18
CA SER A 318 8.05 -3.65 15.30
C SER A 318 6.86 -4.61 15.47
N GLN A 319 5.73 -4.10 16.00
CA GLN A 319 4.52 -4.88 16.26
C GLN A 319 3.51 -4.82 15.12
N HIS A 320 3.36 -3.65 14.49
CA HIS A 320 2.33 -3.33 13.50
C HIS A 320 2.87 -3.07 12.10
N GLN A 321 4.20 -3.00 11.95
CA GLN A 321 4.92 -2.81 10.69
C GLN A 321 4.48 -1.55 9.96
N TYR A 322 4.23 -0.47 10.71
CA TYR A 322 3.66 0.79 10.21
C TYR A 322 4.44 1.38 9.06
N TRP A 323 5.76 1.50 9.19
CA TRP A 323 6.62 2.04 8.14
C TRP A 323 6.56 1.16 6.90
N PHE A 324 6.70 -0.16 7.06
CA PHE A 324 6.67 -1.07 5.93
C PHE A 324 5.32 -1.04 5.21
N ARG A 325 4.21 -1.10 5.95
CA ARG A 325 2.85 -1.04 5.40
C ARG A 325 2.57 0.30 4.72
N ALA A 326 3.00 1.41 5.31
CA ALA A 326 2.89 2.74 4.70
C ALA A 326 3.61 2.79 3.34
N ARG A 327 4.83 2.24 3.26
CA ARG A 327 5.55 2.13 1.98
C ARG A 327 4.87 1.21 0.97
N VAL A 328 4.24 0.13 1.42
CA VAL A 328 3.44 -0.73 0.53
C VAL A 328 2.28 0.06 -0.06
N VAL A 329 1.57 0.89 0.73
CA VAL A 329 0.52 1.77 0.21
C VAL A 329 1.08 2.74 -0.83
N GLU A 330 2.17 3.46 -0.51
CA GLU A 330 2.82 4.40 -1.43
C GLU A 330 3.27 3.72 -2.73
N GLN A 331 3.84 2.52 -2.64
CA GLN A 331 4.29 1.74 -3.77
C GLN A 331 3.12 1.29 -4.65
N LEU A 332 2.06 0.74 -4.06
CA LEU A 332 0.90 0.28 -4.82
C LEU A 332 0.13 1.43 -5.46
N ALA A 333 0.07 2.59 -4.80
CA ALA A 333 -0.57 3.79 -5.31
C ALA A 333 0.17 4.44 -6.49
N SER A 334 1.46 4.09 -6.69
CA SER A 334 2.30 4.61 -7.79
C SER A 334 2.68 3.53 -8.81
N ASP A 335 2.09 2.34 -8.73
CA ASP A 335 2.42 1.22 -9.60
C ASP A 335 1.81 1.42 -11.00
N PRO A 336 2.57 1.23 -12.10
CA PRO A 336 2.04 1.41 -13.46
C PRO A 336 0.99 0.37 -13.87
N HIS A 337 0.86 -0.75 -13.15
CA HIS A 337 -0.19 -1.75 -13.38
C HIS A 337 -1.47 -1.50 -12.57
N LEU A 338 -1.44 -0.48 -11.71
CA LEU A 338 -2.62 0.02 -11.05
C LEU A 338 -3.60 0.49 -12.13
N ALA A 339 -4.87 0.13 -11.97
CA ALA A 339 -5.95 0.76 -12.71
C ALA A 339 -5.85 2.29 -12.56
N PRO A 340 -6.41 3.10 -13.47
CA PRO A 340 -6.25 4.56 -13.42
C PRO A 340 -6.75 5.23 -12.13
N TYR A 341 -7.30 4.47 -11.17
CA TYR A 341 -7.88 4.96 -9.93
C TYR A 341 -7.46 4.10 -8.72
N THR A 342 -7.11 4.76 -7.61
CA THR A 342 -7.09 4.16 -6.25
C THR A 342 -8.33 4.56 -5.47
N VAL A 343 -8.80 3.69 -4.56
CA VAL A 343 -9.98 3.99 -3.72
C VAL A 343 -9.63 3.90 -2.24
N GLN A 344 -9.92 4.94 -1.46
CA GLN A 344 -9.82 4.93 0.00
C GLN A 344 -11.23 4.99 0.60
N PRO A 345 -11.83 3.84 0.97
CA PRO A 345 -13.15 3.79 1.56
C PRO A 345 -13.10 4.22 3.04
N HIS A 346 -14.01 5.11 3.39
CA HIS A 346 -14.43 5.47 4.73
C HIS A 346 -15.81 4.82 4.98
N PRO A 347 -16.25 4.56 6.23
CA PRO A 347 -17.56 3.98 6.51
C PRO A 347 -18.74 4.63 5.77
N ASN A 348 -18.64 5.94 5.50
CA ASN A 348 -19.67 6.72 4.83
C ASN A 348 -19.18 7.46 3.58
N LEU A 349 -17.94 7.29 3.12
CA LEU A 349 -17.39 8.03 1.97
C LEU A 349 -16.40 7.16 1.19
N ALA A 350 -16.02 7.54 -0.01
CA ALA A 350 -14.86 6.97 -0.68
C ALA A 350 -14.05 8.08 -1.36
N VAL A 351 -12.73 8.08 -1.21
CA VAL A 351 -11.86 8.95 -2.00
C VAL A 351 -11.35 8.15 -3.19
N VAL A 352 -11.57 8.64 -4.40
CA VAL A 352 -11.01 8.09 -5.63
C VAL A 352 -9.90 9.02 -6.10
N ARG A 353 -8.69 8.48 -6.28
CA ARG A 353 -7.52 9.25 -6.74
C ARG A 353 -7.02 8.71 -8.06
N ASP A 354 -6.72 9.57 -9.03
CA ASP A 354 -6.12 9.17 -10.30
C ASP A 354 -4.60 8.95 -10.20
N ALA A 355 -3.95 8.67 -11.34
CA ALA A 355 -2.51 8.41 -11.40
C ALA A 355 -1.68 9.69 -11.16
N GLU A 356 -2.24 10.85 -11.52
CA GLU A 356 -1.66 12.18 -11.38
C GLU A 356 -1.79 12.72 -9.94
N GLY A 357 -2.63 12.08 -9.12
CA GLY A 357 -2.80 12.38 -7.70
C GLY A 357 -3.99 13.29 -7.40
N HIS A 358 -4.81 13.63 -8.39
CA HIS A 358 -6.06 14.36 -8.18
C HIS A 358 -7.05 13.50 -7.40
N GLU A 359 -7.89 14.10 -6.57
CA GLU A 359 -8.81 13.37 -5.69
C GLU A 359 -10.27 13.79 -5.87
N VAL A 360 -11.14 12.79 -5.93
CA VAL A 360 -12.60 12.91 -5.99
C VAL A 360 -13.21 12.21 -4.79
N LEU A 361 -13.97 12.93 -3.97
CA LEU A 361 -14.73 12.39 -2.86
C LEU A 361 -16.08 11.89 -3.37
N LEU A 362 -16.42 10.64 -3.09
CA LEU A 362 -17.74 10.04 -3.30
C LEU A 362 -18.47 9.95 -1.97
N ALA A 363 -19.69 10.48 -1.92
CA ALA A 363 -20.49 10.52 -0.70
C ALA A 363 -21.93 10.05 -0.97
N PRO A 364 -22.41 8.96 -0.36
CA PRO A 364 -23.81 8.56 -0.41
C PRO A 364 -24.66 9.50 0.46
N ASP A 365 -25.72 10.05 -0.13
CA ASP A 365 -26.80 10.80 0.52
C ASP A 365 -26.36 11.84 1.56
N LEU A 366 -25.33 12.60 1.19
CA LEU A 366 -24.67 13.59 2.03
C LEU A 366 -25.54 14.84 2.26
N ASP A 367 -25.62 15.32 3.51
CA ASP A 367 -26.12 16.66 3.80
C ASP A 367 -25.04 17.69 3.41
N LEU A 368 -25.31 18.44 2.35
CA LEU A 368 -24.45 19.44 1.78
C LEU A 368 -24.35 20.70 2.65
N GLY A 369 -25.40 21.02 3.43
CA GLY A 369 -25.51 22.23 4.24
C GLY A 369 -25.20 22.07 5.73
N GLY A 370 -25.13 20.85 6.26
CA GLY A 370 -24.83 20.58 7.67
C GLY A 370 -23.33 20.52 8.00
N ASP A 371 -22.96 20.81 9.26
CA ASP A 371 -21.64 20.50 9.83
C ASP A 371 -21.53 18.97 10.01
N ASP A 372 -21.24 18.28 8.91
CA ASP A 372 -21.00 16.86 8.92
C ASP A 372 -19.56 16.61 9.36
N ALA A 373 -19.39 16.02 10.54
CA ALA A 373 -18.10 15.59 11.06
C ALA A 373 -17.30 14.75 10.05
N THR A 374 -17.99 14.01 9.18
CA THR A 374 -17.43 13.16 8.13
C THR A 374 -16.69 13.98 7.05
N ARG A 375 -17.04 15.27 6.85
CA ARG A 375 -16.43 16.15 5.84
C ARG A 375 -15.37 17.10 6.38
N ARG A 376 -15.25 17.27 7.69
CA ARG A 376 -14.34 18.28 8.27
C ARG A 376 -12.90 18.15 7.79
N GLY A 377 -12.42 16.92 7.58
CA GLY A 377 -11.08 16.67 7.04
C GLY A 377 -10.88 17.05 5.56
N TYR A 378 -11.96 17.28 4.81
CA TYR A 378 -11.94 17.56 3.37
C TYR A 378 -12.48 18.94 2.99
N ALA A 379 -13.12 19.65 3.94
CA ALA A 379 -13.85 20.89 3.68
C ALA A 379 -12.96 21.98 3.04
N GLU A 380 -11.74 22.16 3.53
CA GLU A 380 -10.79 23.15 2.99
C GLU A 380 -10.43 22.83 1.53
N ARG A 381 -10.07 21.58 1.24
CA ARG A 381 -9.66 21.14 -0.10
C ARG A 381 -10.81 21.18 -1.11
N LEU A 382 -12.03 20.88 -0.67
CA LEU A 382 -13.24 21.07 -1.48
C LEU A 382 -13.51 22.56 -1.74
N ALA A 383 -13.27 23.44 -0.76
CA ALA A 383 -13.46 24.87 -0.89
C ALA A 383 -12.42 25.54 -1.81
N THR A 384 -11.15 25.12 -1.73
CA THR A 384 -10.07 25.59 -2.62
C THR A 384 -10.19 25.01 -4.03
N GLY A 385 -10.89 23.89 -4.19
CA GLY A 385 -11.06 23.21 -5.48
C GLY A 385 -9.91 22.27 -5.82
N GLU A 386 -9.09 21.91 -4.83
CA GLU A 386 -8.06 20.85 -4.90
C GLU A 386 -8.67 19.45 -4.88
N MET A 387 -9.96 19.33 -4.55
CA MET A 387 -10.71 18.09 -4.52
C MET A 387 -12.11 18.31 -5.12
N ALA A 388 -12.62 17.32 -5.83
CA ALA A 388 -14.01 17.31 -6.32
C ALA A 388 -14.90 16.41 -5.46
N LEU A 389 -16.22 16.58 -5.54
CA LEU A 389 -17.23 15.82 -4.79
C LEU A 389 -18.28 15.25 -5.74
N ILE A 390 -18.57 13.96 -5.62
CA ILE A 390 -19.70 13.28 -6.27
C ILE A 390 -20.64 12.79 -5.17
N VAL A 391 -21.86 13.29 -5.15
CA VAL A 391 -22.91 12.84 -4.23
C VAL A 391 -23.77 11.78 -4.93
N LEU A 392 -23.96 10.64 -4.27
CA LEU A 392 -24.84 9.56 -4.72
C LEU A 392 -26.16 9.65 -3.94
N GLY A 393 -27.21 10.20 -4.54
CA GLY A 393 -28.50 10.44 -3.89
C GLY A 393 -29.00 11.85 -4.13
N ALA A 394 -30.12 12.21 -3.48
CA ALA A 394 -30.73 13.52 -3.69
C ALA A 394 -29.84 14.67 -3.17
N GLY A 395 -28.95 14.39 -2.21
CA GLY A 395 -28.27 15.43 -1.43
C GLY A 395 -29.28 16.17 -0.55
N ARG A 396 -28.93 16.46 0.69
CA ARG A 396 -29.79 17.23 1.60
C ARG A 396 -29.17 18.61 1.85
N GLY A 397 -29.98 19.64 2.06
CA GLY A 397 -29.50 21.00 2.37
C GLY A 397 -29.05 21.85 1.16
N PRO A 398 -28.71 23.13 1.37
CA PRO A 398 -28.23 24.03 0.32
C PRO A 398 -26.91 23.53 -0.29
N ALA A 399 -26.74 23.72 -1.60
CA ALA A 399 -25.53 23.35 -2.31
C ALA A 399 -24.30 24.07 -1.71
N PRO A 400 -23.14 23.39 -1.50
CA PRO A 400 -21.98 24.04 -0.92
C PRO A 400 -21.47 25.16 -1.83
N ALA A 401 -20.72 26.12 -1.30
CA ALA A 401 -20.01 27.11 -2.13
C ALA A 401 -19.14 26.47 -3.23
N ALA A 402 -18.70 25.23 -3.02
CA ALA A 402 -18.00 24.40 -4.01
C ALA A 402 -18.86 24.04 -5.24
N ALA A 403 -20.19 23.88 -5.09
CA ALA A 403 -21.09 23.59 -6.23
C ALA A 403 -21.13 24.75 -7.23
N ALA A 404 -21.05 26.00 -6.74
CA ALA A 404 -20.95 27.18 -7.60
C ALA A 404 -19.64 27.23 -8.42
N ARG A 405 -18.62 26.45 -8.02
CA ARG A 405 -17.36 26.28 -8.75
C ARG A 405 -17.33 25.03 -9.64
N GLY A 406 -18.46 24.32 -9.80
CA GLY A 406 -18.54 23.12 -10.64
C GLY A 406 -17.78 21.90 -10.12
N VAL A 407 -17.27 21.93 -8.88
CA VAL A 407 -16.55 20.78 -8.28
C VAL A 407 -17.47 19.78 -7.59
N VAL A 408 -18.79 19.93 -7.75
CA VAL A 408 -19.79 19.02 -7.17
C VAL A 408 -20.67 18.45 -8.27
N ALA A 409 -20.74 17.12 -8.38
CA ALA A 409 -21.72 16.41 -9.19
C ALA A 409 -22.71 15.67 -8.28
N ILE A 410 -23.97 15.61 -8.67
CA ILE A 410 -25.02 14.85 -7.97
C ILE A 410 -25.54 13.81 -8.93
N LEU A 411 -25.48 12.55 -8.50
CA LEU A 411 -25.98 11.39 -9.22
C LEU A 411 -27.14 10.75 -8.42
N PRO A 412 -27.99 9.94 -9.05
CA PRO A 412 -28.94 9.09 -8.31
C PRO A 412 -28.24 8.26 -7.23
N ALA A 413 -28.97 7.81 -6.20
CA ALA A 413 -28.41 6.98 -5.14
C ALA A 413 -27.76 5.68 -5.67
N GLU A 414 -28.34 5.14 -6.74
CA GLU A 414 -27.83 3.98 -7.48
C GLU A 414 -27.64 4.40 -8.95
N PRO A 415 -26.55 5.10 -9.29
CA PRO A 415 -26.33 5.51 -10.68
C PRO A 415 -25.98 4.30 -11.55
N ALA A 416 -26.30 4.38 -12.84
CA ALA A 416 -25.69 3.47 -13.82
C ALA A 416 -24.16 3.63 -13.80
N ILE A 417 -23.43 2.53 -14.01
CA ILE A 417 -21.96 2.52 -14.01
C ILE A 417 -21.40 3.56 -14.99
N ASP A 418 -21.98 3.65 -16.20
CA ASP A 418 -21.55 4.62 -17.22
C ASP A 418 -21.72 6.07 -16.74
N ALA A 419 -22.80 6.37 -16.01
CA ALA A 419 -23.04 7.70 -15.46
C ALA A 419 -22.02 8.05 -14.36
N LEU A 420 -21.68 7.09 -13.50
CA LEU A 420 -20.64 7.25 -12.49
C LEU A 420 -19.26 7.44 -13.12
N GLU A 421 -18.94 6.67 -14.16
CA GLU A 421 -17.68 6.79 -14.89
C GLU A 421 -17.53 8.15 -15.56
N VAL A 422 -18.59 8.62 -16.23
CA VAL A 422 -18.60 9.96 -16.85
C VAL A 422 -18.41 11.06 -15.80
N ALA A 423 -19.08 10.96 -14.64
CA ALA A 423 -18.93 11.91 -13.55
C ALA A 423 -17.50 11.93 -12.99
N LEU A 424 -16.90 10.76 -12.76
CA LEU A 424 -15.52 10.64 -12.30
C LEU A 424 -14.53 11.23 -13.30
N ARG A 425 -14.62 10.84 -14.58
CA ARG A 425 -13.74 11.38 -15.64
C ARG A 425 -13.86 12.90 -15.77
N SER A 426 -15.08 13.43 -15.68
CA SER A 426 -15.32 14.88 -15.75
C SER A 426 -14.73 15.61 -14.54
N ALA A 427 -14.84 15.02 -13.35
CA ALA A 427 -14.25 15.57 -12.14
C ALA A 427 -12.72 15.61 -12.21
N PHE A 428 -12.07 14.54 -12.69
CA PHE A 428 -10.62 14.52 -12.87
C PHE A 428 -10.14 15.53 -13.91
N ALA A 429 -10.79 15.60 -15.08
CA ALA A 429 -10.45 16.59 -16.11
C ALA A 429 -10.57 18.04 -15.60
N LEU A 430 -11.54 18.31 -14.72
CA LEU A 430 -11.69 19.62 -14.08
C LEU A 430 -10.55 19.93 -13.10
N LEU A 431 -10.10 18.94 -12.32
CA LEU A 431 -8.98 19.10 -11.38
C LEU A 431 -7.66 19.31 -12.12
N GLU A 432 -7.42 18.54 -13.17
CA GLU A 432 -6.24 18.69 -14.03
C GLU A 432 -6.18 20.09 -14.67
N ALA A 433 -7.31 20.61 -15.18
CA ALA A 433 -7.36 21.94 -15.78
C ALA A 433 -7.09 23.10 -14.78
N ARG A 434 -7.03 22.82 -13.48
CA ARG A 434 -6.80 23.81 -12.41
C ARG A 434 -5.42 23.69 -11.76
N ALA A 435 -4.74 22.57 -11.93
CA ALA A 435 -3.36 22.37 -11.48
C ALA A 435 -2.39 23.18 -12.36
#